data_AF-A0A015KI36-F1
#
_entry.id   AF-A0A015KI36-F1
#
_cell.length_a   1.000
_cell.length_b   1.000
_cell.length_c   1.000
_cell.angle_alpha   90.00
_cell.angle_beta   90.00
_cell.angle_gamma   90.00
#
_symmetry.space_group_name_H-M   'P 1'
#
loop_
_entity.id
_entity.type
_entity.pdbx_description
1 polymer ?
#
loop_
_entity_poly.entity_id
_entity_poly.type
_entity_poly.pdbx_seq_one_letter_code
_entity_poly.pdbx_strand_id
1 'polypeptide(L)'
;MSRYLKILENLSLFIYWRNNERRCENKNFDILMAATRPNYATIYTITIIFCFICTIQFSLIFICPILEFFKLQFFEKNEIPIRKPIEYMYLMLTFFHIALHLLLIVFCCFFERKQLDLEFGISTILWFVIPSIYTYYTIDELGDIPLFCPSNYPYKNSKLLHLCQIRIANLICMWIMFVITLIATIIMCVPEKTYKDMVGIDNDGRD
;
A
#
# COMPACT_ATOMS: atom_id res chain seq x y z
N MET A 1 -21.32 2.20 15.71
CA MET A 1 -21.60 1.61 14.38
C MET A 1 -21.72 2.65 13.25
N SER A 2 -22.12 3.91 13.50
CA SER A 2 -22.31 4.93 12.43
C SER A 2 -21.06 5.74 12.00
N ARG A 3 -19.90 5.59 12.66
CA ARG A 3 -18.64 6.26 12.23
C ARG A 3 -17.86 5.49 11.16
N TYR A 4 -17.94 4.16 11.14
CA TYR A 4 -17.31 3.32 10.13
C TYR A 4 -18.05 3.37 8.78
N LEU A 5 -19.38 3.51 8.82
CA LEU A 5 -20.22 3.74 7.62
C LEU A 5 -19.91 5.06 6.93
N LYS A 6 -19.56 6.12 7.68
CA LYS A 6 -19.15 7.43 7.10
C LYS A 6 -17.76 7.40 6.45
N ILE A 7 -16.87 6.54 6.94
CA ILE A 7 -15.54 6.31 6.32
C ILE A 7 -15.69 5.43 5.07
N LEU A 8 -16.61 4.46 5.08
CA LEU A 8 -17.01 3.68 3.91
C LEU A 8 -17.73 4.53 2.85
N GLU A 9 -18.58 5.49 3.26
CA GLU A 9 -19.16 6.50 2.36
C GLU A 9 -18.09 7.36 1.68
N ASN A 10 -17.02 7.69 2.42
CA ASN A 10 -15.83 8.39 1.91
C ASN A 10 -14.95 7.53 0.95
N LEU A 11 -15.07 6.20 1.00
CA LEU A 11 -14.35 5.26 0.12
C LEU A 11 -15.17 4.85 -1.12
N SER A 12 -16.50 4.73 -0.99
CA SER A 12 -17.39 4.83 -2.15
C SER A 12 -17.21 6.19 -2.84
N LEU A 13 -16.86 7.22 -2.09
CA LEU A 13 -16.45 8.53 -2.58
C LEU A 13 -15.15 8.46 -3.41
N PHE A 14 -14.26 7.47 -3.26
CA PHE A 14 -13.05 7.30 -4.09
C PHE A 14 -13.35 6.61 -5.43
N ILE A 15 -14.27 5.63 -5.47
CA ILE A 15 -14.84 5.08 -6.72
C ILE A 15 -15.72 6.13 -7.41
N TYR A 16 -16.45 6.91 -6.62
CA TYR A 16 -17.18 8.10 -7.02
C TYR A 16 -16.22 9.26 -7.35
N TRP A 17 -14.98 9.31 -6.85
CA TRP A 17 -13.92 10.28 -7.20
C TRP A 17 -13.24 9.90 -8.51
N ARG A 18 -13.09 8.59 -8.76
CA ARG A 18 -12.76 8.03 -10.08
C ARG A 18 -13.84 8.39 -11.12
N ASN A 19 -15.12 8.42 -10.74
CA ASN A 19 -16.23 8.95 -11.56
C ASN A 19 -16.44 10.50 -11.44
N ASN A 20 -15.72 11.15 -10.51
CA ASN A 20 -15.58 12.57 -10.13
C ASN A 20 -15.40 13.64 -11.19
N GLU A 21 -14.81 13.26 -12.32
CA GLU A 21 -14.13 14.22 -13.21
C GLU A 21 -15.09 15.21 -13.89
N ARG A 22 -16.41 15.11 -13.61
CA ARG A 22 -17.44 16.05 -14.08
C ARG A 22 -18.33 16.68 -13.03
N ARG A 23 -18.11 16.49 -11.71
CA ARG A 23 -18.98 17.12 -10.69
C ARG A 23 -18.56 18.49 -10.18
N CYS A 24 -17.88 19.27 -11.01
CA CYS A 24 -18.02 20.73 -10.92
C CYS A 24 -19.12 21.27 -11.86
N GLU A 25 -19.50 20.55 -12.92
CA GLU A 25 -20.58 20.98 -13.83
C GLU A 25 -21.17 19.78 -14.62
N ASN A 26 -22.19 19.09 -14.12
CA ASN A 26 -23.32 18.65 -14.96
C ASN A 26 -24.38 17.83 -14.22
N LYS A 27 -25.64 18.28 -14.31
CA LYS A 27 -26.85 17.51 -13.97
C LYS A 27 -27.13 16.33 -14.91
N ASN A 28 -26.34 16.13 -15.96
CA ASN A 28 -26.55 15.10 -16.99
C ASN A 28 -26.01 13.70 -16.63
N PHE A 29 -25.26 13.53 -15.53
CA PHE A 29 -24.68 12.22 -15.16
C PHE A 29 -25.70 11.26 -14.54
N ASP A 30 -26.68 11.77 -13.80
CA ASP A 30 -27.75 10.96 -13.19
C ASP A 30 -28.66 10.33 -14.25
N ILE A 31 -28.81 10.98 -15.41
CA ILE A 31 -29.59 10.50 -16.55
C ILE A 31 -28.86 9.37 -17.30
N LEU A 32 -27.53 9.43 -17.38
CA LEU A 32 -26.72 8.41 -18.04
C LEU A 32 -26.68 7.09 -17.23
N MET A 33 -26.61 7.17 -15.90
CA MET A 33 -26.69 5.97 -15.04
C MET A 33 -28.09 5.34 -15.01
N ALA A 34 -29.13 6.07 -15.38
CA ALA A 34 -30.49 5.55 -15.49
C ALA A 34 -30.72 4.73 -16.79
N ALA A 35 -29.85 4.86 -17.79
CA ALA A 35 -30.02 4.24 -19.10
C ALA A 35 -29.38 2.84 -19.24
N THR A 36 -28.31 2.56 -18.48
CA THR A 36 -27.59 1.28 -18.48
C THR A 36 -27.78 0.54 -17.15
N ARG A 37 -28.02 -0.79 -17.16
CA ARG A 37 -28.01 -1.60 -15.94
C ARG A 37 -26.59 -2.11 -15.66
N PRO A 38 -25.79 -1.48 -14.78
CA PRO A 38 -24.46 -1.98 -14.48
C PRO A 38 -24.52 -3.34 -13.77
N ASN A 39 -23.46 -4.14 -13.92
CA ASN A 39 -23.31 -5.36 -13.14
C ASN A 39 -22.93 -5.00 -11.69
N TYR A 40 -23.93 -4.81 -10.85
CA TYR A 40 -23.76 -4.45 -9.44
C TYR A 40 -22.89 -5.45 -8.68
N ALA A 41 -22.95 -6.74 -9.01
CA ALA A 41 -22.12 -7.77 -8.37
C ALA A 41 -20.62 -7.53 -8.62
N THR A 42 -20.24 -7.15 -9.84
CA THR A 42 -18.86 -6.77 -10.19
C THR A 42 -18.41 -5.53 -9.42
N ILE A 43 -19.25 -4.49 -9.35
CA ILE A 43 -18.95 -3.26 -8.61
C ILE A 43 -18.71 -3.55 -7.12
N TYR A 44 -19.61 -4.29 -6.47
CA TYR A 44 -19.46 -4.64 -5.06
C TYR A 44 -18.20 -5.46 -4.80
N THR A 45 -17.89 -6.42 -5.67
CA THR A 45 -16.70 -7.27 -5.54
C THR A 45 -15.41 -6.45 -5.62
N ILE A 46 -15.28 -5.58 -6.64
CA ILE A 46 -14.12 -4.71 -6.80
C ILE A 46 -13.98 -3.77 -5.60
N THR A 47 -15.09 -3.21 -5.12
CA THR A 47 -15.10 -2.29 -3.98
C THR A 47 -14.63 -2.98 -2.69
N ILE A 48 -15.12 -4.19 -2.42
CA ILE A 48 -14.73 -4.96 -1.23
C ILE A 48 -13.24 -5.28 -1.26
N ILE A 49 -12.72 -5.74 -2.40
CA ILE A 49 -11.30 -6.05 -2.58
C ILE A 49 -10.45 -4.79 -2.34
N PHE A 50 -10.84 -3.66 -2.93
CA PHE A 50 -10.14 -2.39 -2.77
C PHE A 50 -10.11 -1.92 -1.30
N CYS A 51 -11.26 -1.96 -0.61
CA CYS A 51 -11.33 -1.63 0.81
C CYS A 51 -10.44 -2.52 1.68
N PHE A 52 -10.39 -3.82 1.38
CA PHE A 52 -9.52 -4.77 2.09
C PHE A 52 -8.03 -4.41 1.89
N ILE A 53 -7.62 -4.13 0.65
CA ILE A 53 -6.26 -3.70 0.31
C ILE A 53 -5.90 -2.40 1.07
N CYS A 54 -6.76 -1.38 1.03
CA CYS A 54 -6.52 -0.13 1.73
C CYS A 54 -6.39 -0.31 3.25
N THR A 55 -7.18 -1.22 3.84
CA THR A 55 -7.12 -1.50 5.28
C THR A 55 -5.79 -2.14 5.67
N ILE A 56 -5.31 -3.09 4.88
CA ILE A 56 -4.00 -3.72 5.12
C ILE A 56 -2.88 -2.70 4.92
N GLN A 57 -2.93 -1.92 3.83
CA GLN A 57 -1.96 -0.87 3.54
C GLN A 57 -1.86 0.13 4.69
N PHE A 58 -2.99 0.64 5.17
CA PHE A 58 -3.04 1.57 6.31
C PHE A 58 -2.41 0.97 7.56
N SER A 59 -2.62 -0.32 7.83
CA SER A 59 -2.03 -0.99 8.98
C SER A 59 -0.51 -1.10 8.84
N LEU A 60 -0.01 -1.50 7.66
CA LEU A 60 1.41 -1.66 7.39
C LEU A 60 2.19 -0.33 7.44
N ILE A 61 1.56 0.77 7.06
CA ILE A 61 2.15 2.12 7.13
C ILE A 61 2.65 2.45 8.54
N PHE A 62 1.98 1.96 9.59
CA PHE A 62 2.44 2.12 10.97
C PHE A 62 3.30 0.97 11.47
N ILE A 63 2.98 -0.27 11.08
CA ILE A 63 3.72 -1.45 11.55
C ILE A 63 5.18 -1.44 11.05
N CYS A 64 5.42 -1.12 9.78
CA CYS A 64 6.75 -1.09 9.18
C CYS A 64 7.74 -0.16 9.92
N PRO A 65 7.45 1.14 10.15
CA PRO A 65 8.38 2.01 10.89
C PRO A 65 8.56 1.59 12.35
N ILE A 66 7.51 1.05 12.99
CA ILE A 66 7.61 0.56 14.38
C ILE A 66 8.54 -0.65 14.47
N LEU A 67 8.39 -1.62 13.56
CA LEU A 67 9.26 -2.81 13.51
C LEU A 67 10.70 -2.43 13.21
N GLU A 68 10.93 -1.51 12.27
CA GLU A 68 12.26 -1.00 11.95
C GLU A 68 12.91 -0.29 13.14
N PHE A 69 12.14 0.56 13.83
CA PHE A 69 12.61 1.24 15.04
C PHE A 69 12.97 0.25 16.15
N PHE A 70 12.13 -0.78 16.37
CA PHE A 70 12.44 -1.83 17.34
C PHE A 70 13.66 -2.64 16.93
N LYS A 71 13.85 -2.94 15.64
CA LYS A 71 15.06 -3.60 15.12
C LYS A 71 16.30 -2.77 15.50
N LEU A 72 16.32 -1.48 15.17
CA LEU A 72 17.45 -0.59 15.47
C LEU A 72 17.79 -0.56 16.96
N GLN A 73 16.80 -0.37 17.84
CA GLN A 73 17.01 -0.35 19.29
C GLN A 73 17.54 -1.68 19.83
N PHE A 74 17.01 -2.80 19.35
CA PHE A 74 17.43 -4.11 19.82
C PHE A 74 18.82 -4.48 19.34
N PHE A 75 19.17 -4.16 18.10
CA PHE A 75 20.50 -4.45 17.56
C PHE A 75 21.57 -3.58 18.23
N GLU A 76 21.30 -2.30 18.47
CA GLU A 76 22.21 -1.39 19.19
C GLU A 76 22.45 -1.86 20.63
N LYS A 77 21.37 -2.24 21.34
CA LYS A 77 21.47 -2.77 22.72
C LYS A 77 22.26 -4.07 22.83
N ASN A 78 22.31 -4.87 21.77
CA ASN A 78 23.02 -6.15 21.76
C ASN A 78 24.37 -6.08 21.01
N GLU A 79 24.87 -4.87 20.72
CA GLU A 79 26.16 -4.62 20.06
C GLU A 79 26.34 -5.37 18.73
N ILE A 80 25.24 -5.61 18.01
CA ILE A 80 25.28 -6.29 16.71
C ILE A 80 25.69 -5.26 15.65
N PRO A 81 26.71 -5.56 14.82
CA PRO A 81 27.14 -4.64 13.78
C PRO A 81 26.05 -4.48 12.72
N ILE A 82 25.42 -3.31 12.70
CA ILE A 82 24.39 -2.95 11.70
C ILE A 82 24.92 -1.95 10.68
N ARG A 83 24.46 -2.10 9.44
CA ARG A 83 24.72 -1.12 8.37
C ARG A 83 23.73 0.03 8.48
N LYS A 84 24.00 0.94 9.43
CA LYS A 84 23.14 2.11 9.72
C LYS A 84 22.59 2.85 8.49
N PRO A 85 23.36 3.12 7.42
CA PRO A 85 22.82 3.84 6.26
C PRO A 85 21.64 3.14 5.58
N ILE A 86 21.63 1.80 5.56
CA ILE A 86 20.61 1.00 4.86
C ILE A 86 19.32 0.96 5.68
N GLU A 87 19.44 0.73 7.00
CA GLU A 87 18.31 0.78 7.93
C GLU A 87 17.65 2.17 7.91
N TYR A 88 18.45 3.25 7.99
CA TYR A 88 17.91 4.61 7.91
C TYR A 88 17.28 4.92 6.54
N MET A 89 17.84 4.42 5.44
CA MET A 89 17.24 4.59 4.11
C MET A 89 15.86 3.95 4.03
N TYR A 90 15.69 2.75 4.58
CA TYR A 90 14.38 2.10 4.67
C TYR A 90 13.43 2.84 5.63
N LEU A 91 13.90 3.26 6.81
CA LEU A 91 13.10 4.06 7.73
C LEU A 91 12.62 5.36 7.09
N MET A 92 13.48 6.06 6.34
CA MET A 92 13.11 7.26 5.59
C MET A 92 12.06 6.96 4.51
N LEU A 93 12.15 5.81 3.83
CA LEU A 93 11.11 5.37 2.88
C LEU A 93 9.76 5.18 3.56
N THR A 94 9.72 4.60 4.77
CA THR A 94 8.46 4.44 5.52
C THR A 94 7.84 5.79 5.90
N PHE A 95 8.64 6.77 6.34
CA PHE A 95 8.17 8.12 6.64
C PHE A 95 7.71 8.87 5.39
N PHE A 96 8.44 8.75 4.28
CA PHE A 96 8.01 9.29 3.00
C PHE A 96 6.64 8.73 2.60
N HIS A 97 6.43 7.43 2.78
CA HIS A 97 5.15 6.79 2.46
C HIS A 97 4.00 7.27 3.35
N ILE A 98 4.26 7.52 4.65
CA ILE A 98 3.31 8.17 5.56
C ILE A 98 2.95 9.57 5.06
N ALA A 99 3.95 10.38 4.70
CA ALA A 99 3.75 11.74 4.21
C ALA A 99 2.92 11.77 2.93
N LEU A 100 3.19 10.86 1.99
CA LEU A 100 2.41 10.70 0.75
C LEU A 100 0.93 10.41 1.05
N HIS A 101 0.65 9.49 1.99
CA HIS A 101 -0.73 9.17 2.38
C HIS A 101 -1.43 10.33 3.09
N LEU A 102 -0.74 11.06 3.95
CA LEU A 102 -1.29 12.25 4.60
C LEU A 102 -1.62 13.35 3.57
N LEU A 103 -0.72 13.57 2.60
CA LEU A 103 -0.94 14.50 1.50
C LEU A 103 -2.17 14.09 0.68
N LEU A 104 -2.34 12.80 0.41
CA LEU A 104 -3.53 12.29 -0.26
C LEU A 104 -4.82 12.59 0.49
N ILE A 105 -4.82 12.39 1.81
CA ILE A 105 -6.00 12.61 2.65
C ILE A 105 -6.35 14.11 2.70
N VAL A 106 -5.35 14.97 2.91
CA VAL A 106 -5.55 16.42 3.07
C VAL A 106 -5.91 17.09 1.75
N PHE A 107 -5.32 16.65 0.64
CA PHE A 107 -5.44 17.30 -0.66
C PHE A 107 -6.24 16.50 -1.70
N CYS A 108 -7.07 15.54 -1.26
CA CYS A 108 -7.93 14.75 -2.14
C CYS A 108 -8.85 15.58 -3.06
N CYS A 109 -9.05 16.88 -2.78
CA CYS A 109 -9.86 17.78 -3.60
C CYS A 109 -9.06 18.74 -4.50
N PHE A 110 -7.73 18.79 -4.38
CA PHE A 110 -6.90 19.82 -5.03
C PHE A 110 -5.95 19.29 -6.12
N PHE A 111 -5.56 18.01 -6.07
CA PHE A 111 -4.62 17.44 -7.05
C PHE A 111 -5.30 16.83 -8.27
N GLU A 112 -4.75 17.12 -9.45
CA GLU A 112 -5.11 16.44 -10.69
C GLU A 112 -4.65 14.98 -10.68
N ARG A 113 -5.48 14.06 -11.20
CA ARG A 113 -5.22 12.61 -11.25
C ARG A 113 -3.84 12.25 -11.81
N LYS A 114 -3.38 12.98 -12.84
CA LYS A 114 -2.08 12.73 -13.50
C LYS A 114 -0.89 12.91 -12.57
N GLN A 115 -0.96 13.85 -11.63
CA GLN A 115 0.12 14.08 -10.67
C GLN A 115 0.17 12.97 -9.62
N LEU A 116 -1.00 12.47 -9.21
CA LEU A 116 -1.13 11.33 -8.30
C LEU A 116 -0.56 10.04 -8.90
N ASP A 117 -0.84 9.77 -10.18
CA ASP A 117 -0.37 8.57 -10.88
C ASP A 117 1.17 8.50 -10.93
N LEU A 118 1.82 9.65 -11.18
CA LEU A 118 3.28 9.76 -11.19
C LEU A 118 3.88 9.50 -9.81
N GLU A 119 3.33 10.11 -8.76
CA GLU A 119 3.82 9.94 -7.39
C GLU A 119 3.70 8.50 -6.90
N PHE A 120 2.56 7.83 -7.15
CA PHE A 120 2.39 6.41 -6.83
C PHE A 120 3.28 5.50 -7.67
N GLY A 121 3.52 5.83 -8.94
CA GLY A 121 4.49 5.14 -9.78
C GLY A 121 5.90 5.20 -9.20
N ILE A 122 6.36 6.40 -8.83
CA ILE A 122 7.67 6.61 -8.19
C ILE A 122 7.74 5.85 -6.85
N SER A 123 6.69 5.95 -6.02
CA SER A 123 6.61 5.23 -4.75
C SER A 123 6.74 3.71 -4.94
N THR A 124 6.08 3.15 -5.95
CA THR A 124 6.16 1.71 -6.27
C THR A 124 7.57 1.29 -6.66
N ILE A 125 8.27 2.09 -7.46
CA ILE A 125 9.66 1.83 -7.85
C ILE A 125 10.58 1.89 -6.61
N LEU A 126 10.41 2.89 -5.75
CA LEU A 126 11.19 2.99 -4.51
C LEU A 126 10.93 1.79 -3.58
N TRP A 127 9.67 1.36 -3.44
CA TRP A 127 9.28 0.15 -2.70
C TRP A 127 9.74 -1.16 -3.33
N PHE A 128 10.24 -1.15 -4.56
CA PHE A 128 10.92 -2.30 -5.14
C PHE A 128 12.44 -2.24 -4.88
N VAL A 129 13.05 -1.10 -5.21
CA VAL A 129 14.51 -0.92 -5.20
C VAL A 129 15.06 -0.95 -3.77
N ILE A 130 14.48 -0.17 -2.85
CA ILE A 130 14.98 -0.05 -1.48
C ILE A 130 14.86 -1.38 -0.73
N PRO A 131 13.71 -2.11 -0.78
CA PRO A 131 13.63 -3.46 -0.20
C PRO A 131 14.58 -4.48 -0.79
N SER A 132 14.83 -4.42 -2.11
CA SER A 132 15.79 -5.31 -2.74
C SER A 132 17.21 -5.07 -2.22
N ILE A 133 17.62 -3.80 -2.15
CA ILE A 133 18.91 -3.39 -1.56
C ILE A 133 18.98 -3.80 -0.09
N TYR A 134 17.94 -3.51 0.68
CA TYR A 134 17.84 -3.85 2.10
C TYR A 134 18.01 -5.35 2.31
N THR A 135 17.26 -6.17 1.57
CA THR A 135 17.32 -7.64 1.65
C THR A 135 18.72 -8.13 1.35
N TYR A 136 19.34 -7.65 0.27
CA TYR A 136 20.68 -8.07 -0.14
C TYR A 136 21.74 -7.80 0.94
N TYR A 137 21.68 -6.66 1.61
CA TYR A 137 22.68 -6.29 2.61
C TYR A 137 22.40 -6.80 4.03
N THR A 138 21.16 -7.20 4.33
CA THR A 138 20.74 -7.64 5.68
C THR A 138 20.54 -9.16 5.79
N ILE A 139 20.54 -9.91 4.67
CA ILE A 139 20.31 -11.36 4.68
C ILE A 139 21.34 -12.11 5.53
N ASP A 140 22.60 -11.68 5.49
CA ASP A 140 23.72 -12.30 6.21
C ASP A 140 24.10 -11.54 7.51
N GLU A 141 23.26 -10.62 7.99
CA GLU A 141 23.58 -9.76 9.14
C GLU A 141 23.75 -10.53 10.47
N LEU A 142 23.15 -11.73 10.56
CA LEU A 142 23.24 -12.61 11.72
C LEU A 142 24.21 -13.79 11.50
N GLY A 143 25.03 -13.76 10.46
CA GLY A 143 25.94 -14.85 10.10
C GLY A 143 25.17 -16.11 9.66
N ASP A 144 25.52 -17.26 10.23
CA ASP A 144 25.00 -18.58 9.82
C ASP A 144 23.52 -18.85 10.20
N ILE A 145 22.83 -17.86 10.80
CA ILE A 145 21.44 -18.05 11.21
C ILE A 145 20.52 -18.03 9.98
N PRO A 146 19.78 -19.13 9.73
CA PRO A 146 18.89 -19.22 8.58
C PRO A 146 17.82 -18.11 8.59
N LEU A 147 17.41 -17.68 7.39
CA LEU A 147 16.50 -16.54 7.18
C LEU A 147 15.18 -16.67 7.96
N PHE A 148 14.60 -17.86 7.99
CA PHE A 148 13.27 -18.15 8.55
C PHE A 148 13.23 -18.47 10.04
N CYS A 149 14.37 -18.40 10.74
CA CYS A 149 14.43 -18.58 12.19
C CYS A 149 13.74 -19.88 12.68
N PRO A 150 14.11 -21.07 12.17
CA PRO A 150 13.45 -22.31 12.53
C PRO A 150 13.75 -22.65 13.99
N SER A 151 12.80 -23.28 14.68
CA SER A 151 12.90 -23.59 16.11
C SER A 151 13.92 -24.66 16.45
N ASN A 152 14.31 -25.48 15.47
CA ASN A 152 15.30 -26.55 15.61
C ASN A 152 16.76 -26.08 15.43
N TYR A 153 16.99 -24.81 15.12
CA TYR A 153 18.35 -24.27 15.02
C TYR A 153 18.96 -24.08 16.43
N PRO A 154 20.23 -24.44 16.65
CA PRO A 154 20.88 -24.31 17.96
C PRO A 154 21.24 -22.84 18.25
N TYR A 155 20.24 -22.00 18.56
CA TYR A 155 20.48 -20.62 18.96
C TYR A 155 21.32 -20.58 20.23
N LYS A 156 22.42 -19.83 20.17
CA LYS A 156 23.30 -19.64 21.32
C LYS A 156 22.55 -19.10 22.55
N ASN A 157 21.59 -18.20 22.33
CA ASN A 157 20.79 -17.54 23.36
C ASN A 157 19.36 -17.25 22.85
N SER A 158 18.37 -17.15 23.75
CA SER A 158 16.99 -16.75 23.42
C SER A 158 16.88 -15.36 22.79
N LYS A 159 17.80 -14.45 23.13
CA LYS A 159 17.91 -13.11 22.52
C LYS A 159 18.12 -13.18 21.01
N LEU A 160 18.92 -14.14 20.55
CA LEU A 160 19.28 -14.31 19.14
C LEU A 160 18.09 -14.78 18.31
N LEU A 161 17.23 -15.62 18.91
CA LEU A 161 15.96 -16.01 18.32
C LEU A 161 15.03 -14.79 18.13
N HIS A 162 14.90 -13.93 19.14
CA HIS A 162 14.09 -12.72 19.03
C HIS A 162 14.61 -11.75 17.97
N LEU A 163 15.92 -11.55 17.88
CA LEU A 163 16.54 -10.73 16.83
C LEU A 163 16.24 -11.27 15.43
N CYS A 164 16.35 -12.58 15.26
CA CYS A 164 15.99 -13.26 14.02
C CYS A 164 14.50 -13.03 13.67
N GLN A 165 13.59 -13.18 14.65
CA GLN A 165 12.16 -12.97 14.47
C GLN A 165 11.82 -11.53 14.07
N ILE A 166 12.46 -10.54 14.70
CA ILE A 166 12.26 -9.12 14.34
C ILE A 166 12.72 -8.86 12.91
N ARG A 167 13.90 -9.38 12.52
CA ARG A 167 14.43 -9.26 11.16
C ARG A 167 13.45 -9.82 10.12
N ILE A 168 13.01 -11.07 10.30
CA ILE A 168 12.11 -11.71 9.32
C ILE A 168 10.74 -11.03 9.29
N ALA A 169 10.20 -10.59 10.43
CA ALA A 169 8.95 -9.84 10.47
C ALA A 169 9.06 -8.53 9.71
N ASN A 170 10.14 -7.77 9.90
CA ASN A 170 10.39 -6.52 9.19
C ASN A 170 10.51 -6.76 7.68
N LEU A 171 11.27 -7.78 7.27
CA LEU A 171 11.43 -8.16 5.87
C LEU A 171 10.10 -8.55 5.22
N ILE A 172 9.29 -9.38 5.89
CA ILE A 172 7.96 -9.77 5.41
C ILE A 172 7.06 -8.54 5.26
N CYS A 173 6.98 -7.68 6.28
CA CYS A 173 6.16 -6.47 6.22
C CYS A 173 6.57 -5.55 5.07
N MET A 174 7.88 -5.39 4.84
CA MET A 174 8.43 -4.61 3.75
C MET A 174 7.98 -5.13 2.37
N TRP A 175 8.08 -6.44 2.13
CA TRP A 175 7.67 -7.05 0.87
C TRP A 175 6.16 -7.08 0.67
N ILE A 176 5.38 -7.29 1.73
CA ILE A 176 3.91 -7.20 1.65
C ILE A 176 3.51 -5.76 1.29
N MET A 177 4.17 -4.75 1.86
CA MET A 177 3.89 -3.35 1.52
C MET A 177 4.22 -3.05 0.06
N PHE A 178 5.30 -3.60 -0.49
CA PHE A 178 5.60 -3.49 -1.92
C PHE A 178 4.49 -4.10 -2.77
N VAL A 179 4.09 -5.35 -2.51
CA VAL A 179 3.07 -6.06 -3.30
C VAL A 179 1.74 -5.31 -3.29
N ILE A 180 1.33 -4.82 -2.12
CA ILE A 180 0.08 -4.06 -1.98
C ILE A 180 0.15 -2.72 -2.73
N THR A 181 1.27 -2.00 -2.62
CA THR A 181 1.48 -0.74 -3.36
C THR A 181 1.47 -0.99 -4.86
N LEU A 182 2.10 -2.07 -5.34
CA LEU A 182 2.10 -2.47 -6.74
C LEU A 182 0.68 -2.75 -7.25
N ILE A 183 -0.12 -3.52 -6.50
CA ILE A 183 -1.51 -3.82 -6.87
C ILE A 183 -2.32 -2.51 -6.93
N ALA A 184 -2.17 -1.62 -5.94
CA ALA A 184 -2.84 -0.33 -5.92
C ALA A 184 -2.48 0.52 -7.15
N THR A 185 -1.20 0.59 -7.51
CA THR A 185 -0.72 1.32 -8.70
C THR A 185 -1.28 0.72 -9.99
N ILE A 186 -1.28 -0.60 -10.13
CA ILE A 186 -1.88 -1.27 -11.30
C ILE A 186 -3.36 -0.90 -11.41
N ILE A 187 -4.11 -0.97 -10.30
CA ILE A 187 -5.53 -0.61 -10.27
C ILE A 187 -5.71 0.85 -10.70
N MET A 188 -4.86 1.78 -10.25
CA MET A 188 -4.94 3.19 -10.64
C MET A 188 -4.65 3.41 -12.13
N CYS A 189 -3.67 2.70 -12.70
CA CYS A 189 -3.32 2.78 -14.11
C CYS A 189 -4.35 2.15 -15.07
N VAL A 190 -5.35 1.38 -14.58
CA VAL A 190 -6.41 0.85 -15.44
C VAL A 190 -7.23 2.00 -16.05
N PRO A 191 -7.30 2.10 -17.39
CA PRO A 191 -8.02 3.19 -18.03
C PRO A 191 -9.53 3.04 -17.85
N GLU A 192 -10.22 4.17 -17.76
CA GLU A 192 -11.67 4.24 -17.48
C GLU A 192 -12.51 3.43 -18.47
N LYS A 193 -12.09 3.34 -19.75
CA LYS A 193 -12.75 2.53 -20.77
C LYS A 193 -12.83 1.05 -20.38
N THR A 194 -11.72 0.47 -19.92
CA THR A 194 -11.65 -0.95 -19.54
C THR A 194 -12.45 -1.22 -18.28
N TYR A 195 -12.50 -0.24 -17.37
CA TYR A 195 -13.38 -0.32 -16.19
C TYR A 195 -14.87 -0.30 -16.59
N LYS A 196 -15.27 0.58 -17.52
CA LYS A 196 -16.65 0.64 -18.03
C LYS A 196 -17.06 -0.65 -18.71
N ASP A 197 -16.17 -1.23 -19.53
CA ASP A 197 -16.39 -2.53 -20.17
C ASP A 197 -16.57 -3.65 -19.13
N MET A 198 -15.73 -3.69 -18.08
CA MET A 198 -15.84 -4.68 -16.99
C MET A 198 -17.15 -4.57 -16.20
N VAL A 199 -17.70 -3.35 -16.08
CA VAL A 199 -18.93 -3.08 -15.33
C VAL A 199 -20.18 -3.20 -16.21
N GLY A 200 -20.01 -3.35 -17.53
CA GLY A 200 -21.11 -3.47 -18.50
C GLY A 200 -21.85 -2.15 -18.73
N ILE A 201 -21.15 -1.01 -18.65
CA ILE A 201 -21.69 0.30 -19.00
C ILE A 201 -21.38 0.54 -20.48
N ASP A 202 -22.22 0.01 -21.38
CA ASP A 202 -22.10 0.26 -22.80
C ASP A 202 -22.38 1.75 -23.10
N ASN A 203 -21.45 2.42 -23.79
CA ASN A 203 -21.75 3.69 -24.44
C ASN A 203 -22.48 3.41 -25.77
N ASP A 204 -23.71 2.92 -25.70
CA ASP A 204 -24.57 2.93 -26.88
C ASP A 204 -25.24 4.30 -26.97
N GLY A 205 -24.64 5.17 -27.77
CA GLY A 205 -25.03 6.56 -27.92
C GLY A 205 -24.24 7.25 -29.02
N ARG A 206 -23.92 6.52 -30.09
CA ARG A 206 -23.33 7.08 -31.30
C ARG A 206 -24.12 6.58 -32.50
N ASP A 207 -25.19 7.28 -32.79
CA ASP A 207 -25.70 7.57 -34.14
C ASP A 207 -26.05 9.06 -34.20
#